data_AF-A0A935QBV7-F1
#
_entry.id   AF-A0A935QBV7-F1
#
_cell.length_a   1.000
_cell.length_b   1.000
_cell.length_c   1.000
_cell.angle_alpha   90.00
_cell.angle_beta   90.00
_cell.angle_gamma   90.00
#
_symmetry.space_group_name_H-M   'P 1'
#
loop_
_entity.id
_entity.type
_entity.pdbx_description
1 polymer ?
#
loop_
_entity_poly.entity_id
_entity_poly.type
_entity_poly.pdbx_seq_one_letter_code
_entity_poly.pdbx_strand_id
1 'polypeptide(L)' 'MQELIEKLKAEAGLTDQQATQAITTIKNYVVEKFPMLEGAVNNMFGGE' A
#
# COMPACT_ATOMS: atom_id res chain seq x y z
N MET A 1 -6.39 -5.48 -1.22
CA MET A 1 -4.95 -5.63 -0.91
C MET A 1 -4.28 -6.72 -1.75
N GLN A 2 -4.80 -7.95 -1.79
CA GLN A 2 -4.15 -9.06 -2.51
C GLN A 2 -4.03 -8.83 -4.03
N GLU A 3 -5.07 -8.28 -4.67
CA GLU A 3 -5.02 -7.89 -6.09
C GLU A 3 -3.90 -6.88 -6.40
N LEU A 4 -3.68 -5.90 -5.51
CA LEU A 4 -2.62 -4.91 -5.67
C LEU A 4 -1.24 -5.55 -5.51
N ILE A 5 -1.08 -6.49 -4.58
CA ILE A 5 0.15 -7.26 -4.40
C ILE A 5 0.46 -8.06 -5.67
N GLU A 6 -0.51 -8.77 -6.21
CA GLU A 6 -0.34 -9.54 -7.45
C GLU A 6 0.00 -8.63 -8.65
N LYS A 7 -0.65 -7.46 -8.75
CA LYS A 7 -0.28 -6.45 -9.75
C LYS A 7 1.17 -5.97 -9.60
N LEU A 8 1.62 -5.67 -8.39
CA LEU A 8 3.00 -5.23 -8.13
C LEU A 8 4.02 -6.33 -8.45
N LYS A 9 3.70 -7.60 -8.18
CA LYS A 9 4.54 -8.73 -8.56
C LYS A 9 4.61 -8.89 -10.08
N ALA A 10 3.46 -8.85 -10.76
CA ALA A 10 3.36 -9.07 -12.20
C ALA A 10 3.95 -7.92 -13.03
N GLU A 11 3.69 -6.67 -12.66
CA GLU A 11 4.05 -5.49 -13.45
C GLU A 11 5.38 -4.87 -13.04
N ALA A 12 5.75 -4.94 -11.75
CA ALA A 12 6.99 -4.36 -11.24
C ALA A 12 8.04 -5.41 -10.82
N GLY A 13 7.74 -6.71 -10.95
CA GLY A 13 8.69 -7.79 -10.65
C GLY A 13 9.06 -7.90 -9.18
N LEU A 14 8.22 -7.38 -8.27
CA LEU A 14 8.47 -7.42 -6.84
C LEU A 14 8.24 -8.82 -6.27
N THR A 15 8.93 -9.16 -5.18
CA THR A 15 8.56 -10.30 -4.33
C THR A 15 7.36 -9.94 -3.44
N ASP A 16 6.69 -10.94 -2.85
CA ASP A 16 5.58 -10.71 -1.90
C ASP A 16 5.95 -9.76 -0.76
N GLN A 17 7.16 -9.93 -0.20
CA GLN A 17 7.67 -9.07 0.87
C GLN A 17 7.88 -7.63 0.37
N GLN A 18 8.46 -7.47 -0.82
CA GLN A 18 8.69 -6.14 -1.41
C GLN A 18 7.39 -5.43 -1.76
N ALA A 19 6.39 -6.13 -2.30
CA ALA A 19 5.09 -5.56 -2.63
C ALA A 19 4.35 -5.09 -1.35
N THR A 20 4.36 -5.91 -0.30
CA THR A 20 3.77 -5.57 1.00
C THR A 20 4.46 -4.34 1.63
N GLN A 21 5.79 -4.32 1.57
CA GLN A 21 6.57 -3.18 2.06
C GLN A 21 6.31 -1.92 1.24
N ALA A 22 6.22 -2.01 -0.09
CA ALA A 22 5.95 -0.88 -0.97
C ALA A 22 4.60 -0.22 -0.65
N ILE A 23 3.54 -1.03 -0.47
CA ILE A 23 2.21 -0.54 -0.09
C ILE A 23 2.27 0.18 1.26
N THR A 24 2.98 -0.39 2.24
CA THR A 24 3.14 0.21 3.57
C THR A 24 3.89 1.55 3.50
N THR A 25 4.98 1.61 2.73
CA THR A 25 5.76 2.83 2.53
C THR A 25 4.92 3.93 1.88
N ILE A 26 4.13 3.59 0.84
CA ILE A 26 3.24 4.54 0.16
C ILE A 26 2.16 5.05 1.12
N LYS A 27 1.50 4.13 1.85
CA LYS A 27 0.50 4.46 2.88
C LYS A 27 1.06 5.50 3.86
N ASN A 28 2.22 5.20 4.45
CA ASN A 28 2.82 6.07 5.45
C ASN A 28 3.21 7.43 4.87
N TYR A 29 3.77 7.45 3.66
CA TYR A 29 4.12 8.69 2.97
C TYR A 29 2.89 9.57 2.71
N VAL A 30 1.78 8.98 2.25
CA VAL A 30 0.54 9.74 1.99
C VAL A 30 -0.06 10.29 3.29
N VAL A 31 -0.09 9.49 4.37
CA VAL A 31 -0.57 9.96 5.69
C VAL A 31 0.30 11.09 6.22
N GLU A 32 1.62 10.99 6.09
CA GLU A 32 2.56 12.03 6.50
C GLU A 32 2.32 13.34 5.74
N LYS A 33 2.10 13.27 4.41
CA LYS A 33 1.88 14.45 3.57
C LYS A 33 0.46 15.01 3.65
N PHE A 34 -0.52 14.16 3.90
CA PHE A 34 -1.94 14.52 3.93
C PHE A 34 -2.64 13.89 5.14
N PRO A 35 -2.39 14.38 6.37
CA PRO A 35 -2.94 13.78 7.59
C PRO A 35 -4.47 13.70 7.60
N MET A 36 -5.14 14.66 6.94
CA MET A 36 -6.60 14.67 6.78
C MET A 36 -7.16 13.44 6.04
N LEU A 37 -6.33 12.73 5.26
CA LEU A 37 -6.70 11.54 4.51
C LEU A 37 -6.45 10.24 5.29
N GLU A 38 -5.90 10.29 6.50
CA GLU A 38 -5.51 9.11 7.27
C GLU A 38 -6.63 8.07 7.39
N GLY A 39 -7.86 8.49 7.72
CA GLY A 39 -9.00 7.58 7.81
C GLY A 39 -9.34 6.90 6.49
N ALA A 40 -9.32 7.64 5.38
CA ALA A 40 -9.60 7.09 4.05
C ALA A 40 -8.49 6.15 3.55
N VAL A 41 -7.23 6.51 3.79
CA VAL A 41 -6.06 5.69 3.45
C VAL A 41 -6.05 4.42 4.30
N ASN A 42 -6.38 4.50 5.59
CA ASN A 42 -6.55 3.33 6.45
C ASN A 42 -7.70 2.43 5.97
N ASN A 43 -8.82 2.97 5.48
CA ASN A 43 -9.88 2.14 4.91
C ASN A 43 -9.49 1.51 3.56
N MET A 44 -8.69 2.19 2.74
CA MET A 44 -8.23 1.68 1.44
C MET A 44 -7.15 0.59 1.56
N PHE A 45 -6.19 0.78 2.47
CA PHE A 45 -5.01 -0.09 2.61
C PHE A 45 -5.03 -0.95 3.88
N GLY A 46 -5.88 -0.64 4.84
CA GLY A 46 -6.11 -1.39 6.07
C GLY A 46 -7.42 -2.15 5.97
N GLY A 47 -7.37 -3.29 5.30
CA GLY A 47 -8.26 -4.40 5.56
C GLY A 47 -7.40 -5.59 5.93
N GLU A 48 -7.48 -6.01 7.20
CA GLU A 48 -7.58 -7.45 7.47
C GLU A 48 -8.92 -7.95 6.92
#